data_AF-A0A8T3BNC5-F1
#
_entry.id   AF-A0A8T3BNC5-F1
#
_cell.length_a   1.000
_cell.length_b   1.000
_cell.length_c   1.000
_cell.angle_alpha   90.00
_cell.angle_beta   90.00
_cell.angle_gamma   90.00
#
_symmetry.space_group_name_H-M   'P 1'
#
loop_
_entity.id
_entity.type
_entity.pdbx_description
1 polymer ?
#
loop_
_entity_poly.entity_id
_entity_poly.type
_entity_poly.pdbx_seq_one_letter_code
_entity_poly.pdbx_strand_id
1 'polypeptide(L)'
;MGEELNPGCKKFSKLSFMLHLFHLKFLNSWTTRSFNMLLELLIEAFLEGTSLPKTTYEVKKLMKAFDLGYTKIHAYPNDCTLFLGDKSNENVCDVCGASRWAPNQESNIAQVKKVQMKPIKIP
;
A
#
# COMPACT_ATOMS: atom_id res chain seq x y z
N MET A 1 9.17 12.08 21.10
CA MET A 1 10.35 11.33 20.58
C MET A 1 9.87 9.91 20.35
N GLY A 2 9.96 9.39 19.12
CA GLY A 2 9.39 8.08 18.78
C GLY A 2 10.14 6.94 19.48
N GLU A 3 9.41 5.88 19.85
CA GLU A 3 10.00 4.70 20.50
C GLU A 3 11.10 4.06 19.63
N GLU A 4 12.20 3.64 20.27
CA GLU A 4 13.30 2.92 19.63
C GLU A 4 12.83 1.57 19.07
N LEU A 5 13.36 1.17 17.92
CA LEU A 5 12.99 -0.09 17.27
C LEU A 5 13.36 -1.31 18.14
N ASN A 6 14.61 -1.34 18.61
CA ASN A 6 15.13 -2.24 19.64
C ASN A 6 16.23 -1.50 20.42
N PRO A 7 16.65 -2.01 21.60
CA PRO A 7 17.62 -1.33 22.44
C PRO A 7 18.90 -0.98 21.68
N GLY A 8 19.22 0.31 21.60
CA GLY A 8 20.43 0.79 20.93
C GLY A 8 20.31 1.05 19.42
N CYS A 9 19.14 0.84 18.81
CA CYS A 9 18.92 1.24 17.41
C CYS A 9 18.72 2.76 17.30
N LYS A 10 19.79 3.45 16.91
CA LYS A 10 19.79 4.90 16.66
C LYS A 10 19.34 5.28 15.24
N LYS A 11 19.31 4.31 14.32
CA LYS A 11 19.04 4.55 12.90
C LYS A 11 17.55 4.61 12.57
N PHE A 12 16.75 3.80 13.25
CA PHE A 12 15.31 3.71 13.02
C PHE A 12 14.53 3.71 14.34
N SER A 13 13.51 4.57 14.43
CA SER A 13 12.42 4.39 15.38
C SER A 13 11.44 3.32 14.88
N LYS A 14 10.62 2.77 15.79
CA LYS A 14 9.52 1.83 15.44
C LYS A 14 8.68 2.36 14.29
N LEU A 15 8.22 3.61 14.38
CA LEU A 15 7.38 4.22 13.36
C LEU A 15 8.10 4.32 12.01
N SER A 16 9.35 4.82 12.01
CA SER A 16 10.12 4.97 10.78
C SER A 16 10.37 3.63 10.09
N PHE A 17 10.66 2.59 10.85
CA PHE A 17 10.86 1.24 10.32
C PHE A 17 9.60 0.69 9.66
N MET A 18 8.45 0.82 10.34
CA MET A 18 7.16 0.38 9.81
C MET A 18 6.76 1.16 8.56
N LEU A 19 7.06 2.46 8.50
CA LEU A 19 6.83 3.30 7.32
C LEU A 19 7.63 2.82 6.11
N HIS A 20 8.93 2.54 6.29
CA HIS A 20 9.78 2.05 5.21
C HIS A 20 9.33 0.66 4.72
N LEU A 21 9.01 -0.26 5.61
CA LEU A 21 8.48 -1.59 5.25
C LEU A 21 7.17 -1.48 4.47
N PHE A 22 6.27 -0.61 4.91
CA PHE A 22 5.00 -0.41 4.24
C PHE A 22 5.21 0.22 2.86
N HIS A 23 6.12 1.18 2.71
CA HIS A 23 6.48 1.75 1.42
C HIS A 23 7.02 0.68 0.46
N LEU A 24 7.93 -0.18 0.93
CA LEU A 24 8.44 -1.32 0.16
C LEU A 24 7.32 -2.26 -0.29
N LYS A 25 6.34 -2.55 0.58
CA LYS A 25 5.17 -3.34 0.20
C LYS A 25 4.44 -2.76 -1.00
N PHE A 26 4.29 -1.43 -1.08
CA PHE A 26 3.59 -0.79 -2.18
C PHE A 26 4.39 -0.78 -3.46
N LEU A 27 5.65 -0.34 -3.38
CA LEU A 27 6.53 -0.29 -4.54
C LEU A 27 6.68 -1.67 -5.20
N ASN A 28 6.73 -2.73 -4.38
CA ASN A 28 6.93 -4.09 -4.86
C ASN A 28 5.62 -4.89 -4.97
N SER A 29 4.46 -4.24 -4.84
CA SER A 29 3.14 -4.86 -4.95
C SER A 29 2.96 -6.14 -4.11
N TRP A 30 3.60 -6.20 -2.94
CA TRP A 30 3.55 -7.39 -2.09
C TRP A 30 2.12 -7.69 -1.65
N THR A 31 1.73 -8.97 -1.71
CA THR A 31 0.43 -9.40 -1.21
C THR A 31 0.32 -9.14 0.29
N THR A 32 -0.90 -8.90 0.81
CA THR A 32 -1.10 -8.73 2.26
C THR A 32 -0.62 -9.95 3.05
N ARG A 33 -0.85 -11.15 2.51
CA ARG A 33 -0.40 -12.41 3.13
C ARG A 33 1.12 -12.48 3.25
N SER A 34 1.85 -12.31 2.15
CA SER A 34 3.33 -12.36 2.16
C SER A 34 3.94 -11.31 3.08
N PHE A 35 3.38 -10.09 3.08
CA PHE A 35 3.87 -9.04 3.95
C PHE A 35 3.61 -9.30 5.44
N ASN A 36 2.46 -9.87 5.80
CA ASN A 36 2.20 -10.26 7.19
C ASN A 36 3.19 -11.33 7.65
N MET A 37 3.45 -12.36 6.83
CA MET A 37 4.43 -13.40 7.15
C MET A 37 5.84 -12.83 7.35
N LEU A 38 6.23 -11.85 6.51
CA LEU A 38 7.50 -11.14 6.69
C LEU A 38 7.54 -10.35 8.00
N LEU A 39 6.46 -9.64 8.35
CA LEU A 39 6.38 -8.89 9.61
C LEU A 39 6.50 -9.80 10.82
N GLU A 40 5.79 -10.93 10.83
CA GLU A 40 5.88 -11.94 11.89
C GLU A 40 7.32 -12.42 12.07
N LEU A 41 7.99 -12.81 10.97
CA LEU A 41 9.38 -13.29 11.00
C LEU A 41 10.35 -12.21 11.54
N LEU A 42 10.20 -10.95 11.10
CA LEU A 42 11.07 -9.86 11.56
C LEU A 42 10.88 -9.56 13.05
N ILE A 43 9.64 -9.63 13.53
CA ILE A 43 9.33 -9.38 14.94
C ILE A 43 9.90 -10.50 15.80
N GLU A 44 9.72 -11.76 15.40
CA GLU A 44 10.28 -12.91 16.10
C GLU A 44 11.81 -12.88 16.12
N ALA A 45 12.47 -12.53 15.01
CA ALA A 45 13.93 -12.60 14.91
C ALA A 45 14.67 -11.43 15.58
N PHE A 46 14.10 -10.22 15.59
CA PHE A 46 14.86 -9.02 15.95
C PHE A 46 14.20 -8.14 17.02
N LEU A 47 12.91 -8.35 17.29
CA LEU A 47 12.07 -7.41 18.02
C LEU A 47 11.19 -8.13 19.05
N GLU A 48 11.64 -9.29 19.52
CA GLU A 48 10.94 -10.11 20.51
C GLU A 48 10.72 -9.27 21.79
N GLY A 49 9.46 -9.23 22.26
CA GLY A 49 9.06 -8.37 23.39
C GLY A 49 8.72 -6.92 23.05
N THR A 50 8.82 -6.49 21.79
CA THR A 50 8.38 -5.14 21.37
C THR A 50 6.88 -5.09 21.04
N SER A 51 6.24 -3.96 21.32
CA SER A 51 4.83 -3.66 21.05
C SER A 51 4.49 -3.37 19.57
N LEU A 52 5.24 -3.95 18.63
CA LEU A 52 5.06 -3.63 17.21
C LEU A 52 3.84 -4.31 16.59
N PRO A 53 3.22 -3.67 15.58
CA PRO A 53 2.10 -4.26 14.86
C PRO A 53 2.55 -5.48 14.05
N LYS A 54 1.87 -6.62 14.21
CA LYS A 54 2.18 -7.88 13.53
C LYS A 54 1.48 -8.00 12.17
N THR A 55 0.41 -7.24 11.98
CA THR A 55 -0.40 -7.32 10.76
C THR A 55 -0.46 -6.00 10.01
N THR A 56 -0.60 -6.08 8.68
CA THR A 56 -0.84 -4.94 7.78
C THR A 56 -1.96 -4.01 8.29
N TYR A 57 -3.00 -4.55 8.93
CA TYR A 57 -4.10 -3.77 9.47
C TYR A 57 -3.65 -2.88 10.64
N GLU A 58 -2.91 -3.45 11.59
CA GLU A 58 -2.41 -2.70 12.73
C GLU A 58 -1.35 -1.67 12.31
N VAL A 59 -0.51 -1.98 11.30
CA VAL A 59 0.40 -1.00 10.69
C VAL A 59 -0.38 0.20 10.13
N LYS A 60 -1.45 -0.06 9.36
CA LYS A 60 -2.33 1.01 8.84
C LYS A 60 -2.98 1.82 9.95
N LYS A 61 -3.43 1.17 11.02
CA LYS A 61 -4.05 1.82 12.17
C LYS A 61 -3.06 2.74 12.88
N LEU A 62 -1.83 2.25 13.10
CA LEU A 62 -0.73 3.02 13.67
C LEU A 62 -0.48 4.29 12.85
N MET A 63 -0.33 4.14 11.54
CA MET A 63 -0.06 5.28 10.66
C MET A 63 -1.21 6.28 10.59
N LYS A 64 -2.46 5.80 10.60
CA LYS A 64 -3.64 6.66 10.69
C LYS A 64 -3.68 7.43 12.01
N ALA A 65 -3.26 6.82 13.12
CA ALA A 65 -3.19 7.49 14.42
C ALA A 65 -2.10 8.57 14.49
N PHE A 66 -1.04 8.45 13.68
CA PHE A 66 -0.01 9.47 13.52
C PHE A 66 -0.31 10.52 12.44
N ASP A 67 -1.55 10.56 11.94
CA ASP A 67 -2.00 11.44 10.85
C ASP A 67 -1.10 11.39 9.60
N LEU A 68 -0.37 10.28 9.42
CA LEU A 68 0.37 9.95 8.20
C LEU A 68 -0.62 9.45 7.13
N GLY A 69 -1.65 10.27 6.88
CA GLY A 69 -2.83 9.94 6.08
C GLY A 69 -2.45 9.37 4.72
N TYR A 70 -2.65 8.06 4.55
CA TYR A 70 -2.53 7.44 3.25
C TYR A 70 -3.66 7.93 2.34
N THR A 71 -3.31 8.78 1.39
CA THR A 71 -4.22 9.14 0.29
C THR A 71 -4.35 7.93 -0.63
N LYS A 72 -5.58 7.41 -0.78
CA LYS A 72 -5.87 6.40 -1.79
C LYS A 72 -5.96 7.10 -3.14
N ILE A 73 -5.01 6.82 -4.02
CA ILE A 73 -5.02 7.33 -5.38
C ILE A 73 -5.46 6.20 -6.31
N HIS A 74 -6.39 6.50 -7.20
CA HIS A 74 -6.80 5.55 -8.23
C HIS A 74 -5.73 5.51 -9.32
N ALA A 75 -5.45 4.32 -9.85
CA ALA A 75 -4.58 4.13 -11.01
C ALA A 75 -5.42 3.64 -12.19
N TYR A 76 -5.05 3.94 -13.42
CA TYR A 76 -5.65 3.25 -14.57
C TYR A 76 -5.40 1.74 -14.52
N PRO A 77 -6.27 0.90 -15.14
CA PRO A 77 -6.08 -0.55 -15.20
C PRO A 77 -4.74 -1.00 -15.79
N ASN A 78 -4.14 -0.16 -16.63
CA ASN A 78 -2.87 -0.42 -17.33
C ASN A 78 -1.68 0.34 -16.72
N ASP A 79 -1.82 0.88 -15.50
CA ASP A 79 -0.79 1.65 -14.78
C ASP A 79 -0.20 2.84 -15.59
N CYS A 80 -0.91 3.32 -16.62
CA CYS A 80 -0.42 4.39 -17.50
C CYS A 80 -0.17 5.70 -16.74
N THR A 81 -1.07 6.08 -15.83
CA THR A 81 -0.96 7.28 -14.99
C THR A 81 -1.89 7.14 -13.76
N LEU A 82 -1.64 7.92 -12.71
CA LEU A 82 -2.49 8.02 -11.53
C LEU A 82 -3.47 9.19 -11.63
N PHE A 83 -4.67 9.04 -11.06
CA PHE A 83 -5.64 10.12 -10.90
C PHE A 83 -5.22 11.05 -9.74
N LEU A 84 -4.20 11.88 -9.98
CA LEU A 84 -3.62 12.80 -9.00
C LEU A 84 -3.50 14.22 -9.58
N GLY A 85 -3.67 15.23 -8.74
CA GLY A 85 -3.55 16.64 -9.13
C GLY A 85 -4.61 17.03 -10.16
N ASP A 86 -4.19 17.60 -11.28
CA ASP A 86 -5.07 18.05 -12.37
C ASP A 86 -5.87 16.89 -12.99
N LYS A 87 -5.30 15.68 -12.98
CA LYS A 87 -5.95 14.46 -13.51
C LYS A 87 -6.94 13.83 -12.52
N SER A 88 -7.13 14.41 -11.34
CA SER A 88 -7.97 13.84 -10.28
C SER A 88 -9.45 13.71 -10.66
N ASN A 89 -9.94 14.57 -11.56
CA ASN A 89 -11.33 14.58 -12.05
C ASN A 89 -11.50 13.89 -13.41
N GLU A 90 -10.44 13.36 -14.00
CA GLU A 90 -10.51 12.67 -15.28
C GLU A 90 -11.19 11.31 -15.14
N ASN A 91 -11.85 10.89 -16.22
CA ASN A 91 -12.54 9.60 -16.31
C ASN A 91 -11.97 8.69 -17.40
N VAL A 92 -11.06 9.17 -18.26
CA VAL A 92 -10.53 8.44 -19.42
C VAL A 92 -9.05 8.76 -19.58
N CYS A 93 -8.21 7.73 -19.80
CA CYS A 93 -6.77 7.90 -19.89
C CYS A 93 -6.40 8.60 -21.19
N ASP A 94 -5.64 9.68 -21.09
CA ASP A 94 -5.04 10.39 -22.22
C ASP A 94 -4.01 9.52 -22.97
N VAL A 95 -3.36 8.58 -22.29
CA VAL A 95 -2.32 7.70 -22.88
C VAL A 95 -2.91 6.47 -23.57
N CYS A 96 -3.88 5.80 -22.96
CA CYS A 96 -4.39 4.51 -23.45
C CYS A 96 -5.90 4.45 -23.72
N GLY A 97 -6.64 5.54 -23.48
CA GLY A 97 -8.09 5.58 -23.66
C GLY A 97 -8.90 4.73 -22.65
N ALA A 98 -8.24 4.07 -21.69
CA ALA A 98 -8.94 3.26 -20.69
C ALA A 98 -9.84 4.13 -19.80
N SER A 99 -11.04 3.65 -19.49
CA SER A 99 -11.94 4.31 -18.53
C SER A 99 -11.45 4.11 -17.09
N ARG A 100 -11.63 5.13 -16.26
CA ARG A 100 -11.47 5.09 -14.80
C ARG A 100 -12.40 4.08 -14.16
N TRP A 101 -13.61 4.02 -14.66
CA TRP A 101 -14.67 3.12 -14.20
C TRP A 101 -14.69 1.92 -15.13
N ALA A 102 -14.51 0.71 -14.59
CA ALA A 102 -14.67 -0.50 -15.37
C ALA A 102 -16.09 -0.52 -16.00
N PRO A 103 -16.23 -0.75 -17.31
CA PRO A 103 -17.55 -0.78 -17.93
C PRO A 103 -18.32 -2.00 -17.41
N ASN A 104 -19.52 -1.76 -16.86
CA ASN A 104 -20.50 -2.82 -16.63
C ASN A 104 -21.29 -3.04 -17.92
N GLN A 105 -21.00 -4.17 -18.60
CA GLN A 105 -21.82 -4.97 -19.55
C GLN A 105 -22.36 -4.24 -20.80
N GLU A 106 -22.28 -4.74 -22.04
CA GLU A 106 -22.71 -6.06 -22.52
C GLU A 106 -21.91 -6.48 -23.77
N SER A 107 -21.24 -7.64 -23.69
CA SER A 107 -21.16 -8.63 -24.78
C SER A 107 -20.35 -9.82 -24.29
N ASN A 108 -21.03 -10.95 -24.09
CA ASN A 108 -20.43 -12.23 -23.71
C ASN A 108 -19.38 -12.67 -24.75
N ILE A 109 -18.17 -13.04 -24.29
CA ILE A 109 -17.52 -14.36 -24.48
C ILE A 109 -16.20 -14.39 -23.68
N ALA A 110 -16.11 -15.37 -22.79
CA ALA A 110 -14.92 -15.99 -22.18
C ALA A 110 -13.88 -15.13 -21.42
N GLN A 111 -14.02 -15.16 -20.08
CA GLN A 111 -12.94 -15.17 -19.09
C GLN A 111 -11.84 -14.08 -19.18
N VAL A 112 -12.19 -12.82 -18.97
CA VAL A 112 -11.21 -11.83 -18.49
C VAL A 112 -11.36 -11.69 -16.98
N LYS A 113 -10.36 -12.16 -16.25
CA LYS A 113 -10.26 -12.04 -14.78
C LYS A 113 -10.62 -10.61 -14.39
N LYS A 114 -11.51 -10.43 -13.42
CA LYS A 114 -11.73 -9.15 -12.73
C LYS A 114 -10.40 -8.71 -12.14
N VAL A 115 -9.61 -7.95 -12.90
CA VAL A 115 -8.41 -7.29 -12.38
C VAL A 115 -8.93 -6.13 -11.56
N GLN A 116 -9.15 -6.40 -10.28
CA GLN A 116 -9.50 -5.40 -9.30
C GLN A 116 -8.35 -4.37 -9.28
N MET A 117 -8.59 -3.18 -9.82
CA MET A 117 -7.61 -2.09 -9.89
C MET A 117 -7.02 -1.87 -8.50
N LYS A 118 -5.73 -2.18 -8.36
CA LYS A 118 -5.03 -2.01 -7.08
C LYS A 118 -4.62 -0.54 -7.00
N PRO A 119 -5.05 0.19 -5.95
CA PRO A 119 -4.60 1.56 -5.76
C PRO A 119 -3.08 1.57 -5.59
N ILE A 120 -2.40 2.34 -6.45
CA ILE A 120 -0.97 2.63 -6.32
C ILE A 120 -0.80 3.68 -5.22
N LYS A 121 0.26 3.54 -4.43
CA LYS A 121 0.62 4.49 -3.38
C LYS A 121 1.89 5.20 -3.74
N ILE A 122 1.85 6.52 -3.65
CA ILE A 122 3.06 7.36 -3.68
C ILE A 122 3.18 7.99 -2.28
N PRO A 123 4.41 8.02 -1.70
CA PRO A 123 4.68 8.71 -0.43
C PRO A 123 4.39 10.21 -0.49
#